data_AF-A0A1V3WYC6-F1
#
_entry.id   AF-A0A1V3WYC6-F1
#
_cell.length_a   1.000
_cell.length_b   1.000
_cell.length_c   1.000
_cell.angle_alpha   90.00
_cell.angle_beta   90.00
_cell.angle_gamma   90.00
#
_symmetry.space_group_name_H-M   'P 1'
#
loop_
_entity.id
_entity.type
_entity.pdbx_description
1 polymer ?
#
loop_
_entity_poly.entity_id
_entity_poly.type
_entity_poly.pdbx_seq_one_letter_code
_entity_poly.pdbx_strand_id
1 'polypeptide(L)'
;MDRFHRRLLWPIRSSAGEVIGFGARRLFDDDPMEAKYVNTPETLLYKKSSVMFGIDLAKRDIAKGHQAVVVEGYTDVMAMHLAGVTTAVASCGTAFGDEHLAMLRRLMMDDSFFRGELIYVFDGDAAGRAAALKALDGEQNLAGQSFVAVAPDGMDPCDLRLASGDAALRDLVARRTPLFEFAIRSALAETDLNSAEGRVAALRRCVPMVGQIKDPMLRDEYARQLAGWVGWDDVAQVVDRVRSQAKTPAKVPGRVIPARRHPGGRRSSP
;
A
#
# COMPACT_ATOMS: atom_id res chain seq x y z
N MET A 1 33.91 13.16 11.19
CA MET A 1 33.93 12.12 10.15
C MET A 1 32.64 12.24 9.38
N ASP A 2 32.72 12.44 8.07
CA ASP A 2 31.53 12.62 7.24
C ASP A 2 30.78 11.29 7.13
N ARG A 3 29.45 11.34 7.02
CA ARG A 3 28.64 10.12 6.93
C ARG A 3 28.46 9.65 5.50
N PHE A 4 28.25 10.58 4.57
CA PHE A 4 27.99 10.28 3.17
C PHE A 4 29.22 10.64 2.34
N HIS A 5 29.65 9.72 1.48
CA HIS A 5 30.81 9.90 0.62
C HIS A 5 30.43 9.46 -0.81
N ARG A 6 30.83 10.23 -1.83
CA ARG A 6 30.75 9.83 -3.25
C ARG A 6 29.36 9.35 -3.71
N ARG A 7 28.29 9.96 -3.19
CA ARG A 7 26.89 9.57 -3.47
C ARG A 7 26.06 10.77 -3.92
N LEU A 8 25.05 10.50 -4.74
CA LEU A 8 24.00 11.47 -5.03
C LEU A 8 23.12 11.63 -3.79
N LEU A 9 22.89 12.86 -3.36
CA LEU A 9 22.15 13.20 -2.15
C LEU A 9 20.83 13.89 -2.48
N TRP A 10 19.77 13.50 -1.76
CA TRP A 10 18.52 14.24 -1.67
C TRP A 10 18.35 14.75 -0.23
N PRO A 11 18.15 16.07 -0.03
CA PRO A 11 17.78 16.59 1.28
C PRO A 11 16.35 16.15 1.62
N ILE A 12 16.18 15.58 2.81
CA ILE A 12 14.87 15.23 3.38
C ILE A 12 14.47 16.37 4.31
N ARG A 13 13.30 16.95 4.06
CA ARG A 13 12.83 18.16 4.73
C ARG A 13 11.63 17.88 5.62
N SER A 14 11.49 18.67 6.68
CA SER A 14 10.24 18.77 7.44
C SER A 14 9.16 19.39 6.55
N SER A 15 7.89 19.26 6.94
CA SER A 15 6.78 19.94 6.24
C SER A 15 6.85 21.48 6.26
N ALA A 16 7.79 22.05 7.02
CA ALA A 16 8.11 23.49 7.04
C ALA A 16 9.29 23.85 6.10
N GLY A 17 9.91 22.88 5.45
CA GLY A 17 11.01 23.08 4.48
C GLY A 17 12.42 22.97 5.09
N GLU A 18 12.54 22.73 6.40
CA GLU A 18 13.83 22.61 7.09
C GLU A 18 14.47 21.27 6.78
N VAL A 19 15.77 21.25 6.45
CA VAL A 19 16.49 19.99 6.19
C VAL A 19 16.73 19.25 7.51
N ILE A 20 16.19 18.04 7.61
CA ILE A 20 16.27 17.18 8.81
C ILE A 20 17.10 15.92 8.58
N GLY A 21 17.46 15.61 7.32
CA GLY A 21 18.31 14.49 6.97
C GLY A 21 18.55 14.40 5.47
N PHE A 22 19.14 13.27 5.05
CA PHE A 22 19.47 13.01 3.66
C PHE A 22 19.21 11.54 3.30
N GLY A 23 18.79 11.32 2.06
CA GLY A 23 18.88 10.04 1.37
C GLY A 23 20.06 10.07 0.40
N ALA A 24 20.81 8.97 0.30
CA ALA A 24 22.03 8.90 -0.50
C ALA A 24 22.09 7.63 -1.37
N ARG A 25 22.19 7.79 -2.69
CA ARG A 25 22.26 6.68 -3.66
C ARG A 25 23.70 6.40 -4.08
N ARG A 26 24.06 5.11 -4.11
CA ARG A 26 25.34 4.64 -4.64
C ARG A 26 25.47 5.00 -6.12
N LEU A 27 26.65 5.47 -6.50
CA LEU A 27 27.00 5.80 -7.89
C LEU A 27 28.15 4.96 -8.44
N PHE A 28 29.10 4.58 -7.57
CA PHE A 28 30.33 3.91 -7.97
C PHE A 28 30.38 2.47 -7.47
N ASP A 29 30.88 1.57 -8.31
CA ASP A 29 31.01 0.15 -7.99
C ASP A 29 32.10 -0.13 -6.94
N ASP A 30 33.08 0.76 -6.80
CA ASP A 30 34.15 0.67 -5.79
C ASP A 30 33.77 1.34 -4.44
N ASP A 31 32.52 1.80 -4.26
CA ASP A 31 32.06 2.33 -2.97
C ASP A 31 32.05 1.22 -1.90
N PRO A 32 32.80 1.36 -0.79
CA PRO A 32 32.84 0.36 0.28
C PRO A 32 31.48 0.16 0.97
N MET A 33 30.57 1.14 0.89
CA MET A 33 29.19 0.96 1.33
C MET A 33 28.39 0.31 0.20
N GLU A 34 28.09 -0.98 0.30
CA GLU A 34 27.46 -1.71 -0.81
C GLU A 34 25.97 -1.38 -1.04
N ALA A 35 25.30 -0.86 0.00
CA ALA A 35 23.86 -0.58 -0.04
C ALA A 35 23.48 0.43 -1.14
N LYS A 36 22.47 0.07 -1.96
CA LYS A 36 21.93 0.91 -3.06
C LYS A 36 21.53 2.30 -2.57
N TYR A 37 20.82 2.35 -1.44
CA TYR A 37 20.43 3.58 -0.75
C TYR A 37 20.82 3.51 0.72
N VAL A 38 21.27 4.65 1.27
CA VAL A 38 21.47 4.84 2.71
C VAL A 38 20.84 6.16 3.15
N ASN A 39 20.32 6.19 4.37
CA ASN A 39 19.67 7.36 4.96
C ASN A 39 20.42 7.86 6.19
N THR A 40 20.11 9.10 6.58
CA THR A 40 20.37 9.59 7.94
C THR A 40 19.84 8.57 8.96
N PRO A 41 20.60 8.26 10.03
CA PRO A 41 20.14 7.35 11.08
C PRO A 41 19.06 8.05 11.92
N GLU A 42 18.46 7.34 12.86
CA GLU A 42 17.55 7.95 13.83
C GLU A 42 18.26 9.11 14.57
N THR A 43 17.63 10.28 14.60
CA THR A 43 18.08 11.43 15.37
C THR A 43 16.90 12.06 16.12
N LEU A 44 17.13 13.19 16.78
CA LEU A 44 16.03 13.99 17.34
C LEU A 44 15.11 14.54 16.23
N LEU A 45 15.66 14.88 15.07
CA LEU A 45 14.95 15.50 13.95
C LEU A 45 14.51 14.49 12.88
N TYR A 46 15.23 13.38 12.75
CA TYR A 46 15.00 12.38 11.71
C TYR A 46 14.44 11.09 12.31
N LYS A 47 13.15 10.84 12.05
CA LYS A 47 12.42 9.63 12.46
C LYS A 47 11.95 8.87 11.24
N LYS A 48 12.56 7.72 10.91
CA LYS A 48 12.23 6.96 9.70
C LYS A 48 10.75 6.62 9.59
N SER A 49 10.08 6.39 10.72
CA SER A 49 8.67 6.03 10.79
C SER A 49 7.70 7.12 10.32
N SER A 50 8.13 8.38 10.24
CA SER A 50 7.26 9.52 9.91
C SER A 50 7.79 10.48 8.84
N VAL A 51 9.09 10.43 8.51
CA VAL A 51 9.66 11.32 7.49
C VAL A 51 9.26 10.88 6.07
N MET A 52 8.84 11.86 5.27
CA MET A 52 8.47 11.65 3.86
C MET A 52 9.23 12.62 2.98
N PHE A 53 9.80 12.11 1.89
CA PHE A 53 10.40 12.95 0.85
C PHE A 53 9.30 13.59 0.01
N GLY A 54 9.47 14.86 -0.36
CA GLY A 54 8.50 15.65 -1.13
C GLY A 54 7.37 16.28 -0.31
N ILE A 55 7.29 16.01 1.01
CA ILE A 55 6.19 16.52 1.85
C ILE A 55 6.16 18.05 1.95
N ASP A 56 7.33 18.68 1.92
CA ASP A 56 7.50 20.14 1.93
C ASP A 56 6.88 20.80 0.68
N LEU A 57 6.99 20.12 -0.47
CA LEU A 57 6.39 20.55 -1.73
C LEU A 57 4.90 20.22 -1.76
N ALA A 58 4.53 19.02 -1.31
CA ALA A 58 3.19 18.47 -1.48
C ALA A 58 2.16 18.99 -0.47
N LYS A 59 2.59 19.43 0.73
CA LYS A 59 1.71 19.82 1.84
C LYS A 59 0.52 20.70 1.42
N ARG A 60 0.79 21.76 0.65
CA ARG A 60 -0.24 22.72 0.25
C ARG A 60 -1.27 22.09 -0.68
N ASP A 61 -0.81 21.32 -1.66
CA ASP A 61 -1.68 20.74 -2.68
C ASP A 61 -2.41 19.51 -2.16
N ILE A 62 -1.81 18.75 -1.23
CA ILE A 62 -2.50 17.69 -0.47
C ILE A 62 -3.66 18.29 0.33
N ALA A 63 -3.43 19.39 1.05
CA ALA A 63 -4.47 20.03 1.84
C ALA A 63 -5.59 20.61 0.95
N LYS A 64 -5.23 21.28 -0.15
CA LYS A 64 -6.18 21.90 -1.07
C LYS A 64 -6.99 20.87 -1.87
N GLY A 65 -6.35 19.80 -2.33
CA GLY A 65 -6.94 18.79 -3.21
C GLY A 65 -7.52 17.60 -2.46
N HIS A 66 -7.31 17.51 -1.14
CA HIS A 66 -7.59 16.34 -0.31
C HIS A 66 -7.09 15.04 -0.97
N GLN A 67 -5.88 15.05 -1.53
CA GLN A 67 -5.32 13.89 -2.22
C GLN A 67 -3.83 13.79 -1.92
N ALA A 68 -3.37 12.58 -1.56
CA ALA A 68 -1.95 12.26 -1.44
C ALA A 68 -1.61 11.07 -2.32
N VAL A 69 -0.50 11.17 -3.05
CA VAL A 69 0.03 10.10 -3.91
C VAL A 69 1.29 9.54 -3.26
N VAL A 70 1.26 8.27 -2.87
CA VAL A 70 2.39 7.58 -2.24
C VAL A 70 3.12 6.77 -3.30
N VAL A 71 4.41 7.04 -3.49
CA VAL A 71 5.31 6.34 -4.41
C VAL A 71 6.51 5.76 -3.65
N GLU A 72 7.29 4.88 -4.28
CA GLU A 72 8.36 4.12 -3.61
C GLU A 72 9.66 4.91 -3.43
N GLY A 73 10.08 5.69 -4.43
CA GLY A 73 11.42 6.27 -4.49
C GLY A 73 11.50 7.80 -4.59
N TYR A 74 12.71 8.33 -4.35
CA TYR A 74 13.00 9.77 -4.51
C TYR A 74 12.78 10.25 -5.94
N THR A 75 13.21 9.46 -6.93
CA THR A 75 13.08 9.78 -8.36
C THR A 75 11.63 9.75 -8.81
N ASP A 76 10.80 8.91 -8.20
CA ASP A 76 9.38 8.81 -8.52
C ASP A 76 8.63 10.04 -8.04
N VAL A 77 8.95 10.54 -6.84
CA VAL A 77 8.45 11.82 -6.34
C VAL A 77 8.85 12.94 -7.30
N MET A 78 10.12 12.99 -7.72
CA MET A 78 10.58 14.01 -8.67
C MET A 78 9.83 13.92 -9.99
N ALA A 79 9.69 12.72 -10.56
CA ALA A 79 9.00 12.49 -11.83
C ALA A 79 7.52 12.92 -11.75
N MET A 80 6.83 12.56 -10.67
CA MET A 80 5.45 12.93 -10.40
C MET A 80 5.28 14.45 -10.29
N HIS A 81 6.10 15.12 -9.46
CA HIS A 81 6.03 16.58 -9.30
C HIS A 81 6.33 17.31 -10.60
N LEU A 82 7.35 16.89 -11.36
CA LEU A 82 7.66 17.47 -12.68
C LEU A 82 6.52 17.30 -13.68
N ALA A 83 5.79 16.19 -13.61
CA ALA A 83 4.63 15.92 -14.46
C ALA A 83 3.35 16.67 -14.02
N GLY A 84 3.40 17.41 -12.92
CA GLY A 84 2.27 18.16 -12.36
C GLY A 84 1.45 17.41 -11.31
N VAL A 85 1.87 16.21 -10.90
CA VAL A 85 1.31 15.49 -9.75
C VAL A 85 2.02 15.95 -8.48
N THR A 86 1.68 17.16 -8.02
CA THR A 86 2.36 17.84 -6.90
C THR A 86 1.97 17.31 -5.52
N THR A 87 1.13 16.29 -5.45
CA THR A 87 0.69 15.61 -4.21
C THR A 87 1.53 14.38 -3.89
N ALA A 88 2.57 14.09 -4.68
CA ALA A 88 3.39 12.89 -4.54
C ALA A 88 4.40 12.97 -3.39
N VAL A 89 4.52 11.88 -2.63
CA VAL A 89 5.45 11.71 -1.50
C VAL A 89 5.96 10.26 -1.43
N ALA A 90 7.11 10.05 -0.79
CA ALA A 90 7.69 8.71 -0.57
C ALA A 90 8.23 8.54 0.86
N SER A 91 8.13 7.34 1.43
CA SER A 91 8.80 7.01 2.70
C SER A 91 10.32 6.83 2.48
N CYS A 92 11.13 7.24 3.46
CA CYS A 92 12.59 7.30 3.28
C CYS A 92 13.30 6.08 3.87
N GLY A 93 13.48 5.02 3.06
CA GLY A 93 14.25 3.84 3.45
C GLY A 93 13.53 2.94 4.47
N THR A 94 12.20 2.95 4.45
CA THR A 94 11.31 2.10 5.24
C THR A 94 10.00 1.89 4.47
N ALA A 95 9.28 0.82 4.82
CA ALA A 95 7.90 0.65 4.39
C ALA A 95 7.03 1.81 4.89
N PHE A 96 6.06 2.22 4.06
CA PHE A 96 5.01 3.14 4.45
C PHE A 96 4.15 2.53 5.57
N GLY A 97 3.70 3.35 6.52
CA GLY A 97 3.11 2.86 7.78
C GLY A 97 2.24 3.88 8.50
N ASP A 98 1.75 3.52 9.68
CA ASP A 98 0.68 4.23 10.37
C ASP A 98 1.02 5.68 10.75
N GLU A 99 2.27 5.96 11.12
CA GLU A 99 2.72 7.33 11.43
C GLU A 99 2.77 8.23 10.19
N HIS A 100 3.23 7.70 9.05
CA HIS A 100 3.16 8.42 7.76
C HIS A 100 1.70 8.71 7.41
N LEU A 101 0.84 7.70 7.55
CA LEU A 101 -0.57 7.79 7.28
C LEU A 101 -1.25 8.85 8.17
N ALA A 102 -0.97 8.85 9.47
CA ALA A 102 -1.48 9.84 10.41
C ALA A 102 -1.06 11.27 10.02
N MET A 103 0.17 11.45 9.54
CA MET A 103 0.64 12.75 9.06
C MET A 103 -0.16 13.21 7.83
N LEU A 104 -0.32 12.36 6.81
CA LEU A 104 -1.08 12.69 5.61
C LEU A 104 -2.55 12.98 5.93
N ARG A 105 -3.16 12.20 6.85
CA ARG A 105 -4.53 12.45 7.32
C ARG A 105 -4.68 13.83 7.92
N ARG A 106 -3.74 14.23 8.78
CA ARG A 106 -3.77 15.56 9.41
C ARG A 106 -3.72 16.68 8.37
N LEU A 107 -3.04 16.47 7.24
CA LEU A 107 -2.99 17.45 6.16
C LEU A 107 -4.27 17.50 5.33
N MET A 108 -5.01 16.39 5.24
CA MET A 108 -6.25 16.27 4.45
C MET A 108 -7.53 16.55 5.26
N MET A 109 -7.43 16.74 6.58
CA MET A 109 -8.59 16.98 7.44
C MET A 109 -9.08 18.42 7.37
N ASP A 110 -10.36 18.59 7.08
CA ASP A 110 -11.14 19.81 7.36
C ASP A 110 -12.34 19.45 8.27
N ASP A 111 -12.49 20.22 9.35
CA ASP A 111 -13.60 20.31 10.32
C ASP A 111 -14.60 19.13 10.40
N SER A 112 -14.13 17.97 10.87
CA SER A 112 -14.90 16.83 11.41
C SER A 112 -15.11 15.62 10.49
N PHE A 113 -14.76 15.67 9.20
CA PHE A 113 -14.86 14.50 8.31
C PHE A 113 -13.65 14.35 7.39
N PHE A 114 -13.04 13.16 7.38
CA PHE A 114 -11.98 12.84 6.42
C PHE A 114 -12.60 12.60 5.04
N ARG A 115 -12.27 13.46 4.07
CA ARG A 115 -12.76 13.43 2.67
C ARG A 115 -11.63 13.25 1.64
N GLY A 116 -10.47 12.76 2.08
CA GLY A 116 -9.31 12.67 1.23
C GLY A 116 -9.15 11.35 0.49
N GLU A 117 -8.33 11.35 -0.55
CA GLU A 117 -7.91 10.17 -1.30
C GLU A 117 -6.45 9.86 -1.02
N LEU A 118 -6.18 8.61 -0.68
CA LEU A 118 -4.82 8.11 -0.56
C LEU A 118 -4.53 7.14 -1.69
N ILE A 119 -3.68 7.54 -2.62
CA ILE A 119 -3.39 6.79 -3.84
C ILE A 119 -2.00 6.18 -3.70
N TYR A 120 -1.93 4.86 -3.61
CA TYR A 120 -0.67 4.13 -3.65
C TYR A 120 -0.32 3.80 -5.09
N VAL A 121 0.86 4.22 -5.54
CA VAL A 121 1.40 3.88 -6.85
C VAL A 121 2.45 2.80 -6.66
N PHE A 122 2.23 1.65 -7.28
CA PHE A 122 3.17 0.54 -7.21
C PHE A 122 3.78 0.27 -8.58
N ASP A 123 5.04 -0.16 -8.55
CA ASP A 123 5.83 -0.55 -9.73
C ASP A 123 5.43 -1.94 -10.27
N GLY A 124 4.33 -2.52 -9.79
CA GLY A 124 3.84 -3.81 -10.28
C GLY A 124 2.71 -4.39 -9.46
N ASP A 125 1.96 -5.31 -10.09
CA ASP A 125 0.74 -5.87 -9.51
C ASP A 125 0.98 -6.67 -8.23
N ALA A 126 2.13 -7.34 -8.10
CA ALA A 126 2.44 -8.16 -6.93
C ALA A 126 2.53 -7.33 -5.64
N ALA A 127 3.17 -6.15 -5.70
CA ALA A 127 3.27 -5.24 -4.57
C ALA A 127 1.88 -4.67 -4.21
N GLY A 128 1.10 -4.26 -5.21
CA GLY A 128 -0.28 -3.81 -5.02
C GLY A 128 -1.16 -4.87 -4.36
N ARG A 129 -1.06 -6.14 -4.79
CA ARG A 129 -1.81 -7.26 -4.19
C ARG A 129 -1.44 -7.45 -2.73
N ALA A 130 -0.15 -7.41 -2.39
CA ALA A 130 0.32 -7.55 -1.01
C ALA A 130 -0.20 -6.42 -0.11
N ALA A 131 -0.18 -5.18 -0.61
CA ALA A 131 -0.71 -4.03 0.11
C ALA A 131 -2.23 -4.14 0.34
N ALA A 132 -2.97 -4.58 -0.68
CA ALA A 132 -4.42 -4.71 -0.60
C ALA A 132 -4.85 -5.83 0.37
N LEU A 133 -4.16 -6.96 0.38
CA LEU A 133 -4.38 -8.03 1.36
C LEU A 133 -4.09 -7.55 2.79
N LYS A 134 -2.99 -6.82 2.99
CA LYS A 134 -2.65 -6.25 4.30
C LYS A 134 -3.72 -5.27 4.79
N ALA A 135 -4.32 -4.49 3.90
CA ALA A 135 -5.38 -3.54 4.26
C ALA A 135 -6.69 -4.24 4.69
N LEU A 136 -6.98 -5.42 4.16
CA LEU A 136 -8.13 -6.23 4.59
C LEU A 136 -7.96 -6.73 6.04
N ASP A 137 -6.72 -7.06 6.45
CA ASP A 137 -6.42 -7.56 7.80
C ASP A 137 -6.35 -6.45 8.87
N GLY A 138 -6.14 -5.19 8.48
CA GLY A 138 -5.87 -4.07 9.38
C GLY A 138 -7.10 -3.28 9.88
N GLU A 139 -6.84 -2.08 10.39
CA GLU A 139 -7.88 -1.07 10.60
C GLU A 139 -8.33 -0.48 9.26
N GLN A 140 -9.54 -0.84 8.83
CA GLN A 140 -10.10 -0.44 7.53
C GLN A 140 -10.73 0.96 7.54
N ASN A 141 -10.47 1.78 8.56
CA ASN A 141 -11.03 3.13 8.72
C ASN A 141 -10.76 4.05 7.52
N LEU A 142 -9.75 3.71 6.69
CA LEU A 142 -9.33 4.45 5.50
C LEU A 142 -9.42 3.63 4.22
N ALA A 143 -9.80 2.35 4.31
CA ALA A 143 -9.78 1.47 3.15
C ALA A 143 -10.79 1.90 2.08
N GLY A 144 -11.90 2.54 2.47
CA GLY A 144 -12.85 3.17 1.56
C GLY A 144 -12.35 4.44 0.86
N GLN A 145 -11.23 4.99 1.29
CA GLN A 145 -10.57 6.19 0.73
C GLN A 145 -9.16 5.89 0.22
N SER A 146 -8.77 4.62 0.21
CA SER A 146 -7.49 4.16 -0.29
C SER A 146 -7.68 3.62 -1.70
N PHE A 147 -6.75 3.97 -2.57
CA PHE A 147 -6.75 3.63 -3.98
C PHE A 147 -5.38 3.11 -4.40
N VAL A 148 -5.36 2.36 -5.48
CA VAL A 148 -4.17 1.79 -6.08
C VAL A 148 -4.09 2.21 -7.54
N ALA A 149 -2.92 2.65 -7.96
CA ALA A 149 -2.54 2.78 -9.36
C ALA A 149 -1.32 1.89 -9.61
N VAL A 150 -1.35 1.10 -10.68
CA VAL A 150 -0.21 0.27 -11.08
C VAL A 150 0.19 0.69 -12.48
N ALA A 151 1.46 0.99 -12.66
CA ALA A 151 1.97 1.34 -13.97
C ALA A 151 2.06 0.09 -14.87
N PRO A 152 1.90 0.26 -16.20
CA PRO A 152 2.03 -0.86 -17.15
C PRO A 152 3.41 -1.52 -17.07
N ASP A 153 3.47 -2.81 -17.42
CA ASP A 153 4.71 -3.57 -17.64
C ASP A 153 5.69 -3.58 -16.46
N GLY A 154 5.23 -3.29 -15.25
CA GLY A 154 6.06 -3.22 -14.06
C GLY A 154 7.00 -2.01 -14.00
N MET A 155 6.67 -0.94 -14.73
CA MET A 155 7.42 0.32 -14.69
C MET A 155 7.22 1.04 -13.35
N ASP A 156 8.22 1.80 -12.91
CA ASP A 156 8.04 2.81 -11.86
C ASP A 156 7.59 4.16 -12.46
N PRO A 157 7.17 5.15 -11.66
CA PRO A 157 6.82 6.49 -12.17
C PRO A 157 7.94 7.19 -12.95
N CYS A 158 9.21 6.97 -12.58
CA CYS A 158 10.33 7.56 -13.30
C CYS A 158 10.45 6.97 -14.71
N ASP A 159 10.39 5.64 -14.84
CA ASP A 159 10.43 4.90 -16.08
C ASP A 159 9.23 5.20 -16.97
N LEU A 160 8.02 5.22 -16.40
CA LEU A 160 6.79 5.55 -17.15
C LEU A 160 6.87 6.96 -17.74
N ARG A 161 7.43 7.93 -17.01
CA ARG A 161 7.63 9.29 -17.52
C ARG A 161 8.64 9.33 -18.67
N LEU A 162 9.72 8.56 -18.58
CA LEU A 162 10.71 8.47 -19.65
C LEU A 162 10.14 7.80 -20.91
N ALA A 163 9.34 6.75 -20.74
CA ALA A 163 8.78 5.99 -21.85
C ALA A 163 7.57 6.68 -22.50
N SER A 164 6.70 7.32 -21.71
CA SER A 164 5.36 7.78 -22.14
C SER A 164 5.06 9.24 -21.82
N GLY A 165 6.00 9.97 -21.22
CA GLY A 165 5.88 11.40 -20.93
C GLY A 165 5.03 11.76 -19.72
N ASP A 166 4.98 13.06 -19.42
CA ASP A 166 4.36 13.60 -18.21
C ASP A 166 2.84 13.33 -18.12
N ALA A 167 2.14 13.30 -19.26
CA ALA A 167 0.70 13.02 -19.30
C ALA A 167 0.37 11.62 -18.78
N ALA A 168 1.22 10.63 -19.04
CA ALA A 168 1.01 9.25 -18.59
C ALA A 168 0.97 9.13 -17.06
N LEU A 169 1.75 9.93 -16.33
CA LEU A 169 1.71 9.96 -14.88
C LEU A 169 0.41 10.55 -14.34
N ARG A 170 -0.06 11.65 -14.94
CA ARG A 170 -1.35 12.24 -14.59
C ARG A 170 -2.50 11.26 -14.83
N ASP A 171 -2.48 10.57 -15.96
CA ASP A 171 -3.51 9.59 -16.32
C ASP A 171 -3.44 8.32 -15.46
N LEU A 172 -2.24 7.90 -15.05
CA LEU A 172 -2.05 6.80 -14.11
C LEU A 172 -2.74 7.11 -12.77
N VAL A 173 -2.47 8.28 -12.22
CA VAL A 173 -3.06 8.73 -10.95
C VAL A 173 -4.56 8.93 -11.11
N ALA A 174 -5.03 9.57 -12.19
CA ALA A 174 -6.46 9.82 -12.39
C ALA A 174 -7.29 8.52 -12.49
N ARG A 175 -6.73 7.47 -13.08
CA ARG A 175 -7.38 6.16 -13.26
C ARG A 175 -7.16 5.20 -12.07
N ARG A 176 -6.83 5.71 -10.89
CA ARG A 176 -6.68 4.88 -9.69
C ARG A 176 -7.93 4.02 -9.43
N THR A 177 -7.72 2.80 -8.96
CA THR A 177 -8.76 1.83 -8.60
C THR A 177 -8.94 1.79 -7.09
N PRO A 178 -10.16 1.73 -6.53
CA PRO A 178 -10.36 1.51 -5.10
C PRO A 178 -9.61 0.26 -4.58
N LEU A 179 -9.04 0.35 -3.38
CA LEU A 179 -8.16 -0.70 -2.85
C LEU A 179 -8.83 -2.07 -2.77
N PHE A 180 -10.09 -2.13 -2.30
CA PHE A 180 -10.84 -3.38 -2.24
C PHE A 180 -11.19 -3.92 -3.62
N GLU A 181 -11.61 -3.06 -4.56
CA GLU A 181 -11.85 -3.46 -5.94
C GLU A 181 -10.58 -4.09 -6.55
N PHE A 182 -9.44 -3.42 -6.39
CA PHE A 182 -8.15 -3.92 -6.87
C PHE A 182 -7.82 -5.30 -6.27
N ALA A 183 -8.00 -5.48 -4.96
CA ALA A 183 -7.75 -6.75 -4.27
C ALA A 183 -8.61 -7.89 -4.84
N ILE A 184 -9.91 -7.65 -4.97
CA ILE A 184 -10.88 -8.66 -5.39
C ILE A 184 -10.64 -9.01 -6.86
N ARG A 185 -10.53 -8.01 -7.74
CA ARG A 185 -10.29 -8.24 -9.17
C ARG A 185 -8.95 -8.94 -9.43
N SER A 186 -7.91 -8.61 -8.67
CA SER A 186 -6.64 -9.31 -8.76
C SER A 186 -6.76 -10.79 -8.39
N ALA A 187 -7.52 -11.12 -7.35
CA ALA A 187 -7.77 -12.52 -6.98
C ALA A 187 -8.63 -13.27 -8.02
N LEU A 188 -9.57 -12.58 -8.68
CA LEU A 188 -10.38 -13.12 -9.76
C LEU A 188 -9.56 -13.39 -11.02
N ALA A 189 -8.60 -12.53 -11.36
CA ALA A 189 -7.74 -12.68 -12.54
C ALA A 189 -6.89 -13.96 -12.53
N GLU A 190 -6.70 -14.59 -11.37
CA GLU A 190 -6.01 -15.87 -11.20
C GLU A 190 -6.91 -17.10 -11.41
N THR A 191 -8.20 -16.91 -11.75
CA THR A 191 -9.17 -18.00 -11.89
C THR A 191 -9.82 -17.97 -13.28
N ASP A 192 -10.04 -19.13 -13.90
CA ASP A 192 -10.81 -19.21 -15.14
C ASP A 192 -12.31 -19.05 -14.85
N LEU A 193 -12.91 -17.96 -15.31
CA LEU A 193 -14.34 -17.68 -15.09
C LEU A 193 -15.25 -18.27 -16.18
N ASN A 194 -14.69 -18.98 -17.17
CA ASN A 194 -15.46 -19.59 -18.26
C ASN A 194 -16.00 -20.99 -17.91
N SER A 195 -15.51 -21.59 -16.83
CA SER A 195 -15.97 -22.89 -16.32
C SER A 195 -16.83 -22.74 -15.06
N ALA A 196 -17.76 -23.67 -14.84
CA ALA A 196 -18.59 -23.69 -13.63
C ALA A 196 -17.73 -23.88 -12.37
N GLU A 197 -16.76 -24.80 -12.43
CA GLU A 197 -15.79 -25.07 -11.38
C GLU A 197 -14.97 -23.83 -11.04
N GLY A 198 -14.52 -23.10 -12.07
CA GLY A 198 -13.75 -21.88 -11.91
C GLY A 198 -14.55 -20.74 -11.31
N ARG A 199 -15.81 -20.52 -11.72
CA ARG A 199 -16.72 -19.56 -11.06
C ARG A 199 -16.97 -19.90 -9.59
N VAL A 200 -17.16 -21.18 -9.27
CA VAL A 200 -17.32 -21.64 -7.88
C VAL A 200 -16.04 -21.43 -7.08
N ALA A 201 -14.87 -21.72 -7.64
CA ALA A 201 -13.58 -21.49 -7.01
C ALA A 201 -13.32 -19.99 -6.75
N ALA A 202 -13.64 -19.13 -7.73
CA ALA A 202 -13.54 -17.68 -7.62
C ALA A 202 -14.39 -17.14 -6.46
N LEU A 203 -15.65 -17.55 -6.37
CA LEU A 203 -16.53 -17.18 -5.25
C LEU A 203 -16.02 -17.70 -3.91
N ARG A 204 -15.55 -18.95 -3.84
CA ARG A 204 -14.97 -19.53 -2.61
C ARG A 204 -13.77 -18.74 -2.11
N ARG A 205 -12.97 -18.17 -3.01
CA ARG A 205 -11.80 -17.34 -2.68
C ARG A 205 -12.18 -15.91 -2.31
N CYS A 206 -13.08 -15.28 -3.07
CA CYS A 206 -13.35 -13.84 -2.93
C CYS A 206 -14.42 -13.52 -1.88
N VAL A 207 -15.39 -14.41 -1.62
CA VAL A 207 -16.42 -14.18 -0.59
C VAL A 207 -15.79 -13.95 0.81
N PRO A 208 -14.77 -14.72 1.26
CA PRO A 208 -14.02 -14.40 2.47
C PRO A 208 -13.42 -12.99 2.49
N MET A 209 -12.83 -12.54 1.38
CA MET A 209 -12.22 -11.21 1.27
C MET A 209 -13.28 -10.11 1.42
N VAL A 210 -14.41 -10.22 0.71
CA VAL A 210 -15.51 -9.27 0.85
C VAL A 210 -16.12 -9.32 2.26
N GLY A 211 -16.21 -10.51 2.86
CA GLY A 211 -16.70 -10.70 4.23
C GLY A 211 -15.86 -10.00 5.30
N GLN A 212 -14.57 -9.76 5.05
CA GLN A 212 -13.69 -9.02 5.96
C GLN A 212 -13.97 -7.51 5.95
N ILE A 213 -14.70 -6.97 4.97
CA ILE A 213 -15.03 -5.54 4.91
C ILE A 213 -15.94 -5.17 6.09
N LYS A 214 -15.45 -4.25 6.94
CA LYS A 214 -16.09 -3.85 8.20
C LYS A 214 -17.33 -2.98 7.97
N ASP A 215 -17.29 -2.09 6.98
CA ASP A 215 -18.42 -1.26 6.59
C ASP A 215 -19.50 -2.12 5.89
N PRO A 216 -20.72 -2.25 6.47
CA PRO A 216 -21.77 -3.09 5.89
C PRO A 216 -22.27 -2.59 4.53
N MET A 217 -22.33 -1.28 4.29
CA MET A 217 -22.79 -0.72 3.03
C MET A 217 -21.78 -1.00 1.93
N LEU A 218 -20.50 -0.76 2.21
CA LEU A 218 -19.41 -1.04 1.28
C LEU A 218 -19.27 -2.55 1.01
N ARG A 219 -19.46 -3.37 2.05
CA ARG A 219 -19.46 -4.83 1.92
C ARG A 219 -20.56 -5.33 0.99
N ASP A 220 -21.79 -4.85 1.17
CA ASP A 220 -22.92 -5.25 0.33
C ASP A 220 -22.76 -4.76 -1.12
N GLU A 221 -22.17 -3.58 -1.31
CA GLU A 221 -21.79 -3.06 -2.64
C GLU A 221 -20.82 -4.01 -3.36
N TYR A 222 -19.71 -4.36 -2.72
CA TYR A 222 -18.73 -5.28 -3.31
C TYR A 222 -19.28 -6.69 -3.49
N ALA A 223 -20.18 -7.16 -2.62
CA ALA A 223 -20.83 -8.45 -2.79
C ALA A 223 -21.68 -8.49 -4.06
N ARG A 224 -22.39 -7.40 -4.37
CA ARG A 224 -23.17 -7.26 -5.59
C ARG A 224 -22.27 -7.24 -6.83
N GLN A 225 -21.19 -6.47 -6.79
CA GLN A 225 -20.23 -6.39 -7.90
C GLN A 225 -19.52 -7.72 -8.13
N LEU A 226 -19.19 -8.46 -7.07
CA LEU A 226 -18.55 -9.78 -7.14
C LEU A 226 -19.38 -10.79 -7.96
N ALA A 227 -20.71 -10.80 -7.78
CA ALA A 227 -21.60 -11.63 -8.59
C ALA A 227 -21.48 -11.29 -10.08
N GLY A 228 -21.49 -10.00 -10.41
CA GLY A 228 -21.32 -9.51 -11.78
C GLY A 228 -19.95 -9.85 -12.37
N TRP A 229 -18.86 -9.66 -11.61
CA TRP A 229 -17.51 -9.96 -12.08
C TRP A 229 -17.28 -11.45 -12.36
N VAL A 230 -17.89 -12.33 -11.56
CA VAL A 230 -17.81 -13.79 -11.76
C VAL A 230 -18.76 -14.27 -12.87
N GLY A 231 -19.77 -13.47 -13.24
CA GLY A 231 -20.84 -13.90 -14.14
C GLY A 231 -21.80 -14.90 -13.47
N TRP A 232 -22.14 -14.62 -12.22
CA TRP A 232 -23.10 -15.41 -11.43
C TRP A 232 -24.46 -14.70 -11.40
N ASP A 233 -25.50 -15.34 -11.92
CA ASP A 233 -26.81 -14.70 -12.12
C ASP A 233 -27.54 -14.40 -10.79
N ASP A 234 -27.38 -15.29 -9.80
CA ASP A 234 -28.02 -15.13 -8.50
C ASP A 234 -27.18 -14.20 -7.58
N VAL A 235 -27.36 -12.90 -7.79
CA VAL A 235 -26.70 -11.85 -6.99
C VAL A 235 -27.09 -11.94 -5.51
N ALA A 236 -28.36 -12.27 -5.22
CA ALA A 236 -28.86 -12.36 -3.85
C ALA A 236 -28.13 -13.46 -3.06
N GLN A 237 -27.91 -14.62 -3.70
CA GLN A 237 -27.12 -15.70 -3.12
C GLN A 237 -25.69 -15.26 -2.75
N VAL A 238 -25.01 -14.47 -3.60
CA VAL A 238 -23.65 -13.99 -3.29
C VAL A 238 -23.67 -13.03 -2.11
N VAL A 239 -24.62 -12.10 -2.08
CA VAL A 239 -24.79 -11.14 -0.97
C VAL A 239 -25.05 -11.86 0.35
N ASP A 240 -25.95 -12.85 0.37
CA ASP A 240 -26.26 -13.61 1.59
C ASP A 240 -25.08 -14.46 2.06
N ARG A 241 -24.30 -15.03 1.14
CA ARG A 241 -23.06 -15.75 1.48
C ARG A 241 -22.01 -14.82 2.11
N VAL A 242 -21.80 -13.62 1.55
CA VAL A 242 -20.89 -12.61 2.12
C VAL A 242 -21.33 -12.18 3.51
N ARG A 243 -22.63 -11.89 3.70
CA ARG A 243 -23.19 -11.52 5.01
C ARG A 243 -23.05 -12.64 6.04
N SER A 244 -23.25 -13.88 5.62
CA SER A 244 -23.05 -15.06 6.48
C SER A 244 -21.59 -15.26 6.87
N GLN A 245 -20.67 -15.04 5.92
CA GLN A 245 -19.24 -15.10 6.16
C GLN A 245 -18.78 -14.02 7.14
N ALA A 246 -19.29 -12.78 7.02
CA ALA A 246 -18.96 -11.68 7.93
C ALA A 246 -19.42 -11.92 9.39
N LYS A 247 -20.45 -12.74 9.60
CA LYS A 247 -20.92 -13.15 10.95
C LYS A 247 -20.08 -14.27 11.56
N THR A 248 -19.28 -14.97 10.76
CA THR A 248 -18.43 -16.06 11.24
C THR A 248 -17.13 -15.48 11.81
N PRO A 249 -16.81 -15.68 13.10
CA PRO A 249 -15.57 -15.14 13.66
C PRO A 249 -14.37 -15.71 12.91
N ALA A 250 -13.46 -14.82 12.46
CA ALA A 250 -12.26 -15.22 11.76
C ALA A 250 -11.48 -16.25 12.60
N LYS A 251 -11.29 -17.46 12.06
CA LYS A 251 -10.36 -18.43 12.65
C LYS A 251 -8.96 -17.83 12.54
N VAL A 252 -8.44 -17.32 13.65
CA VAL A 252 -7.02 -16.98 13.81
C VAL A 252 -6.21 -18.23 13.45
N PRO A 253 -5.29 -18.20 12.47
CA PRO A 253 -4.38 -19.31 12.22
C PRO A 253 -3.59 -19.59 13.51
N GLY A 254 -3.66 -20.83 13.98
CA GLY A 254 -3.26 -21.23 15.31
C GLY A 254 -1.87 -20.73 15.71
N ARG A 255 -1.82 -20.03 16.84
CA ARG A 255 -0.62 -19.89 17.66
C ARG A 255 -0.16 -21.31 17.99
N VAL A 256 0.91 -21.77 17.36
CA VAL A 256 1.56 -23.04 17.72
C VAL A 256 2.00 -22.90 19.16
N ILE A 257 1.24 -23.51 20.07
CA ILE A 257 1.63 -23.65 21.47
C ILE A 257 2.83 -24.61 21.45
N PRO A 258 4.04 -24.19 21.88
CA PRO A 258 5.15 -25.11 21.94
C PRO A 258 4.81 -26.19 22.96
N ALA A 259 4.89 -27.46 22.52
CA ALA A 259 4.68 -28.62 23.36
C ALA A 259 5.56 -28.52 24.61
N ARG A 260 4.92 -28.58 25.78
CA ARG A 260 5.61 -28.70 27.07
C ARG A 260 6.54 -29.92 27.02
N ARG A 261 7.85 -29.70 27.08
CA ARG A 261 8.83 -30.76 27.31
C ARG A 261 8.57 -31.35 28.70
N HIS A 262 8.19 -32.63 28.73
CA HIS A 262 8.24 -33.43 29.95
C HIS A 262 9.70 -33.56 30.42
N PRO A 263 10.00 -33.41 31.72
CA PRO A 263 11.32 -33.68 32.24
C PRO A 263 11.56 -35.19 32.26
N GLY A 264 12.67 -35.60 31.65
CA GLY A 264 13.09 -37.00 31.53
C GLY A 264 13.26 -37.68 32.89
N GLY A 265 12.64 -38.85 33.02
CA GLY A 265 12.85 -39.77 34.12
C GLY A 265 14.24 -40.39 34.04
N ARG A 266 14.99 -40.29 35.14
CA ARG A 266 16.15 -41.13 35.42
C ARG A 266 15.69 -42.59 35.53
N ARG A 267 16.36 -43.51 34.83
CA ARG A 267 16.46 -44.91 35.25
C ARG A 267 17.90 -45.39 35.14
N SER A 268 18.30 -46.03 36.21
CA SER A 268 19.60 -46.59 36.57
C SER A 268 19.68 -48.08 36.19
N SER A 269 20.88 -48.48 35.76
CA SER A 269 21.57 -49.78 36.02
C SER A 269 20.99 -51.06 35.38
N PRO A 270 21.77 -52.16 35.25
CA PRO A 270 22.97 -52.60 35.99
C PRO A 270 24.29 -52.01 35.52
#